data_AF-A0A357B6K8-F1
#
_entry.id   AF-A0A357B6K8-F1
#
_cell.length_a   1.000
_cell.length_b   1.000
_cell.length_c   1.000
_cell.angle_alpha   90.00
_cell.angle_beta   90.00
_cell.angle_gamma   90.00
#
_symmetry.space_group_name_H-M   'P 1'
#
loop_
_entity.id
_entity.type
_entity.pdbx_description
1 polymer ?
#
loop_
_entity_poly.entity_id
_entity_poly.type
_entity_poly.pdbx_seq_one_letter_code
_entity_poly.pdbx_strand_id
1 'polypeptide(L)'
;MVTLKNLRQQISTVAASVEEQLPQINETTRCEELRVHLLGRKGEVTQLFKLLGKLPPQDRPIAGQLLNELKKKVTAALACRLTALGSAPQQSQSKTERIDITLPGTYHPHGHFHPLSQVQQKIEEIFLRMGFTVAVGPEIETEYYNFEALNIPAHHPAREEWDSFYIDETHLLRTHTSPVQIRIMEERKPPLRIICPGRCYRRDNQDATHSPVFHQVEMLWVEKQLSLANLKYIIELFVKEFFGKRYQMRFSADFFPFTEPSIQVHIRPPYSTDWLEIMGAGMVDPIVLQEVGYDPDQVTGFAFGLGIERMAMLRYKIDDIRLFFQNDLRFLHQF
;
A
#
# COMPACT_ATOMS: atom_id res chain seq x y z
N MET A 1 31.68 -45.01 71.37
CA MET A 1 31.56 -43.53 71.44
C MET A 1 31.76 -42.97 70.04
N VAL A 2 30.89 -42.06 69.58
CA VAL A 2 31.13 -41.34 68.31
C VAL A 2 32.28 -40.38 68.56
N THR A 3 33.41 -40.57 67.86
CA THR A 3 34.57 -39.68 67.94
C THR A 3 34.63 -38.79 66.71
N LEU A 4 35.21 -37.59 66.86
CA LEU A 4 35.40 -36.64 65.75
C LEU A 4 36.15 -37.28 64.55
N LYS A 5 37.05 -38.23 64.80
CA LYS A 5 37.78 -39.00 63.78
C LYS A 5 36.86 -39.87 62.92
N ASN A 6 35.88 -40.53 63.51
CA ASN A 6 34.91 -41.38 62.80
C ASN A 6 33.98 -40.52 61.92
N LEU A 7 33.50 -39.39 62.46
CA LEU A 7 32.64 -38.48 61.69
C LEU A 7 33.39 -37.85 60.49
N ARG A 8 34.67 -37.51 60.65
CA ARG A 8 35.51 -37.04 59.52
C ARG A 8 35.65 -38.10 58.42
N GLN A 9 35.83 -39.37 58.79
CA GLN A 9 35.92 -40.46 57.83
C GLN A 9 34.59 -40.65 57.07
N GLN A 10 33.46 -40.60 57.76
CA GLN A 10 32.13 -40.67 57.13
C GLN A 10 31.88 -39.49 56.18
N ILE A 11 32.27 -38.27 56.57
CA ILE A 11 32.19 -37.07 55.70
C ILE A 11 33.04 -37.25 54.43
N SER A 12 34.26 -37.78 54.54
CA SER A 12 35.12 -38.04 53.38
C SER A 12 34.57 -39.13 52.46
N THR A 13 33.96 -40.18 53.01
CA THR A 13 33.35 -41.25 52.22
C THR A 13 32.15 -40.74 51.42
N VAL A 14 31.29 -39.93 52.04
CA VAL A 14 30.14 -39.31 51.35
C VAL A 14 30.61 -38.33 50.28
N ALA A 15 31.63 -37.51 50.55
CA ALA A 15 32.20 -36.60 49.56
C ALA A 15 32.75 -37.34 48.33
N ALA A 16 33.55 -38.39 48.54
CA ALA A 16 34.12 -39.19 47.46
C ALA A 16 33.05 -39.92 46.65
N SER A 17 32.03 -40.48 47.31
CA SER A 17 30.91 -41.14 46.63
C SER A 17 30.12 -40.18 45.74
N VAL A 18 29.92 -38.92 46.17
CA VAL A 18 29.29 -37.89 45.34
C VAL A 18 30.15 -37.53 44.15
N GLU A 19 31.47 -37.35 44.33
CA GLU A 19 32.38 -37.03 43.23
C GLU A 19 32.46 -38.15 42.17
N GLU A 20 32.30 -39.41 42.56
CA GLU A 20 32.31 -40.56 41.66
C GLU A 20 30.97 -40.78 40.92
N GLN A 21 29.85 -40.64 41.64
CA GLN A 21 28.51 -40.93 41.08
C GLN A 21 27.97 -39.80 40.20
N LEU A 22 28.24 -38.55 40.56
CA LEU A 22 27.66 -37.38 39.91
C LEU A 22 27.99 -37.26 38.40
N PRO A 23 29.23 -37.56 37.94
CA PRO A 23 29.56 -37.54 36.52
C PRO A 23 28.86 -38.62 35.68
N GLN A 24 28.44 -39.73 36.31
CA GLN A 24 27.82 -40.87 35.64
C GLN A 24 26.30 -40.70 35.43
N ILE A 25 25.69 -39.72 36.07
CA ILE A 25 24.24 -39.47 36.00
C ILE A 25 23.90 -38.68 34.73
N ASN A 26 23.24 -39.31 33.76
CA ASN A 26 22.88 -38.71 32.48
C ASN A 26 21.39 -38.29 32.38
N GLU A 27 20.63 -38.44 33.46
CA GLU A 27 19.19 -38.15 33.49
C GLU A 27 18.84 -37.21 34.65
N THR A 28 17.92 -36.28 34.41
CA THR A 28 17.46 -35.30 35.41
C THR A 28 16.71 -35.97 36.57
N THR A 29 15.93 -37.01 36.28
CA THR A 29 15.24 -37.88 37.25
C THR A 29 16.22 -38.53 38.23
N ARG A 30 17.30 -39.12 37.71
CA ARG A 30 18.33 -39.79 38.50
C ARG A 30 19.20 -38.80 39.30
N CYS A 31 19.36 -37.57 38.82
CA CYS A 31 19.99 -36.48 39.58
C CYS A 31 19.13 -36.06 40.78
N GLU A 32 17.81 -36.00 40.59
CA GLU A 32 16.85 -35.68 41.65
C GLU A 32 16.74 -36.80 42.70
N GLU A 33 16.77 -38.07 42.27
CA GLU A 33 16.86 -39.22 43.18
C GLU A 33 18.11 -39.16 44.08
N LEU A 34 19.27 -38.85 43.50
CA LEU A 34 20.51 -38.67 44.25
C LEU A 34 20.42 -37.48 45.23
N ARG A 35 19.79 -36.37 44.82
CA ARG A 35 19.54 -35.22 45.69
C ARG A 35 18.68 -35.60 46.90
N VAL A 36 17.61 -36.38 46.70
CA VAL A 36 16.75 -36.86 47.78
C VAL A 36 17.49 -37.85 48.69
N HIS A 37 18.30 -38.74 48.13
CA HIS A 37 19.12 -39.70 48.88
C HIS A 37 20.17 -39.02 49.78
N LEU A 38 20.80 -37.93 49.32
CA LEU A 38 21.85 -37.24 50.07
C LEU A 38 21.31 -36.17 51.02
N LEU A 39 20.41 -35.31 50.52
CA LEU A 39 19.95 -34.09 51.21
C LEU A 39 18.50 -34.17 51.73
N GLY A 40 17.79 -35.27 51.46
CA GLY A 40 16.41 -35.46 51.91
C GLY A 40 16.27 -35.60 53.43
N ARG A 41 15.03 -35.71 53.92
CA ARG A 41 14.72 -35.82 55.36
C ARG A 41 15.33 -37.07 56.03
N LYS A 42 15.53 -38.15 55.26
CA LYS A 42 16.24 -39.37 55.65
C LYS A 42 17.63 -39.50 55.01
N GLY A 43 18.11 -38.46 54.33
CA GLY A 43 19.31 -38.54 53.52
C GLY A 43 20.59 -38.63 54.34
N GLU A 44 21.64 -39.16 53.72
CA GLU A 44 22.92 -39.45 54.39
C GLU A 44 23.51 -38.22 55.10
N VAL A 45 23.51 -37.05 54.44
CA VAL A 45 24.01 -35.80 55.02
C VAL A 45 23.16 -35.40 56.23
N THR A 46 21.83 -35.50 56.12
CA THR A 46 20.89 -35.20 57.22
C THR A 46 21.06 -36.16 58.41
N GLN A 47 21.41 -37.43 58.16
CA GLN A 47 21.72 -38.39 59.22
C GLN A 47 23.03 -38.04 59.93
N LEU A 48 24.06 -37.59 59.21
CA LEU A 48 25.31 -37.11 59.81
C LEU A 48 25.09 -35.90 60.73
N PHE A 49 24.17 -34.98 60.38
CA PHE A 49 23.76 -33.87 61.26
C PHE A 49 23.12 -34.35 62.57
N LYS A 50 22.41 -35.50 62.59
CA LYS A 50 21.84 -36.06 63.83
C LYS A 50 22.92 -36.59 64.78
N LEU A 51 24.08 -36.97 64.27
CA LEU A 51 25.20 -37.46 65.07
C LEU A 51 25.91 -36.34 65.86
N LEU A 52 25.70 -35.06 65.49
CA LEU A 52 26.24 -33.90 66.21
C LEU A 52 25.78 -33.86 67.68
N GLY A 53 24.56 -34.29 67.98
CA GLY A 53 24.02 -34.32 69.35
C GLY A 53 24.74 -35.31 70.27
N LYS A 54 25.46 -36.28 69.70
CA LYS A 54 26.18 -37.35 70.43
C LYS A 54 27.66 -37.01 70.68
N LEU A 55 28.14 -35.87 70.21
CA LEU A 55 29.54 -35.43 70.37
C LEU A 55 29.73 -34.58 71.65
N PRO A 56 30.95 -34.60 72.24
CA PRO A 56 31.33 -33.69 73.33
C PRO A 56 31.18 -32.21 72.92
N PRO A 57 30.86 -31.29 73.85
CA PRO A 57 30.65 -29.88 73.54
C PRO A 57 31.81 -29.19 72.80
N GLN A 58 33.04 -29.63 73.06
CA GLN A 58 34.26 -29.08 72.44
C GLN A 58 34.41 -29.45 70.95
N ASP A 59 33.87 -30.60 70.54
CA ASP A 59 34.01 -31.12 69.16
C ASP A 59 32.85 -30.70 68.23
N ARG A 60 31.73 -30.24 68.81
CA ARG A 60 30.51 -29.85 68.08
C ARG A 60 30.73 -28.69 67.08
N PRO A 61 31.48 -27.62 67.40
CA PRO A 61 31.69 -26.50 66.46
C PRO A 61 32.46 -26.93 65.21
N ILE A 62 33.53 -27.73 65.39
CA ILE A 62 34.39 -28.22 64.31
C ILE A 62 33.62 -29.19 63.42
N ALA A 63 32.86 -30.12 64.01
CA ALA A 63 32.02 -31.06 63.26
C ALA A 63 30.89 -30.35 62.48
N GLY A 64 30.28 -29.31 63.06
CA GLY A 64 29.23 -28.52 62.40
C GLY A 64 29.74 -27.76 61.18
N GLN A 65 30.94 -27.17 61.26
CA GLN A 65 31.58 -26.50 60.11
C GLN A 65 31.83 -27.48 58.96
N LEU A 66 32.43 -28.64 59.24
CA LEU A 66 32.71 -29.66 58.22
C LEU A 66 31.45 -30.20 57.54
N LEU A 67 30.36 -30.39 58.28
CA LEU A 67 29.08 -30.83 57.71
C LEU A 67 28.40 -29.74 56.86
N ASN A 68 28.51 -28.47 57.26
CA ASN A 68 28.01 -27.35 56.46
C ASN A 68 28.80 -27.18 55.16
N GLU A 69 30.12 -27.36 55.19
CA GLU A 69 30.96 -27.37 53.99
C GLU A 69 30.61 -28.52 53.05
N LEU A 70 30.45 -29.75 53.57
CA LEU A 70 30.00 -30.89 52.79
C LEU A 70 28.65 -30.61 52.12
N LYS A 71 27.67 -30.14 52.90
CA LYS A 71 26.34 -29.80 52.38
C LYS A 71 26.41 -28.76 51.26
N LYS A 72 27.24 -27.72 51.44
CA LYS A 72 27.44 -26.67 50.42
C LYS A 72 28.05 -27.23 49.14
N LYS A 73 29.10 -28.06 49.25
CA LYS A 73 29.76 -28.72 48.11
C LYS A 73 28.79 -29.63 47.35
N VAL A 74 28.07 -30.50 48.05
CA VAL A 74 27.11 -31.43 47.44
C VAL A 74 25.97 -30.68 46.76
N THR A 75 25.44 -29.63 47.39
CA THR A 75 24.37 -28.81 46.80
C THR A 75 24.83 -28.10 45.53
N ALA A 76 26.04 -27.52 45.55
CA ALA A 76 26.61 -26.84 44.39
C ALA A 76 26.89 -27.82 43.23
N ALA A 77 27.42 -29.01 43.54
CA ALA A 77 27.72 -30.02 42.54
C ALA A 77 26.44 -30.55 41.87
N LEU A 78 25.40 -30.88 42.66
CA LEU A 78 24.08 -31.28 42.14
C LEU A 78 23.44 -30.20 41.27
N ALA A 79 23.50 -28.94 41.69
CA ALA A 79 22.99 -27.82 40.91
C ALA A 79 23.72 -27.69 39.56
N CYS A 80 25.05 -27.78 39.57
CA CYS A 80 25.88 -27.74 38.36
C CYS A 80 25.52 -28.88 37.39
N ARG A 81 25.40 -30.11 37.90
CA ARG A 81 25.03 -31.27 37.06
C ARG A 81 23.63 -31.12 36.48
N LEU A 82 22.65 -30.68 37.28
CA LEU A 82 21.28 -30.46 36.83
C LEU A 82 21.21 -29.39 35.72
N THR A 83 21.98 -28.30 35.84
CA THR A 83 22.05 -27.27 34.78
C THR A 83 22.72 -27.78 33.49
N ALA A 84 23.74 -28.63 33.61
CA ALA A 84 24.39 -29.26 32.45
C ALA A 84 23.43 -30.21 31.72
N LEU A 85 22.67 -31.01 32.46
CA LEU A 85 21.68 -31.94 31.92
C LEU A 85 20.46 -31.23 31.31
N GLY A 86 20.08 -30.06 31.80
CA GLY A 86 18.99 -29.26 31.23
C GLY A 86 19.35 -28.53 29.92
N SER A 87 20.62 -28.15 29.77
CA SER A 87 21.11 -27.42 28.58
C SER A 87 21.36 -28.32 27.36
N ALA A 88 21.70 -29.60 27.58
CA ALA A 88 22.05 -30.53 26.50
C ALA A 88 20.88 -30.89 25.55
N PRO A 89 19.65 -31.17 26.05
CA PRO A 89 18.48 -31.43 25.20
C PRO A 89 18.04 -30.21 24.39
N GLN A 90 18.15 -29.01 24.97
CA GLN A 90 17.79 -27.77 24.27
C GLN A 90 18.73 -27.46 23.11
N GLN A 91 20.03 -27.73 23.26
CA GLN A 91 21.00 -27.53 22.19
C GLN A 91 20.87 -28.57 21.06
N SER A 92 20.51 -29.82 21.36
CA SER A 92 20.25 -30.83 20.33
C SER A 92 18.95 -30.54 19.59
N GLN A 93 17.88 -30.18 20.30
CA GLN A 93 16.59 -29.80 19.70
C GLN A 93 16.71 -28.54 18.83
N SER A 94 17.46 -27.53 19.30
CA SER A 94 17.74 -26.31 18.52
C SER A 94 18.56 -26.57 17.25
N LYS A 95 19.36 -27.65 17.19
CA LYS A 95 20.08 -28.04 15.96
C LYS A 95 19.16 -28.74 14.95
N THR A 96 18.19 -29.52 15.43
CA THR A 96 17.23 -30.23 14.56
C THR A 96 16.11 -29.32 14.06
N GLU A 97 15.79 -28.25 14.78
CA GLU A 97 14.75 -27.28 14.43
C GLU A 97 15.29 -26.06 13.66
N ARG A 98 16.53 -26.12 13.14
CA ARG A 98 17.06 -25.05 12.28
C ARG A 98 16.36 -25.07 10.93
N ILE A 99 15.54 -24.06 10.71
CA ILE A 99 14.96 -23.77 9.40
C ILE A 99 15.77 -22.70 8.68
N ASP A 100 15.79 -22.77 7.36
CA ASP A 100 16.32 -21.68 6.53
C ASP A 100 15.28 -20.57 6.43
N ILE A 101 15.49 -19.50 7.20
CA ILE A 101 14.61 -18.32 7.23
C ILE A 101 14.68 -17.49 5.94
N THR A 102 15.60 -17.81 5.02
CA THR A 102 15.73 -17.13 3.72
C THR A 102 14.90 -17.78 2.61
N LEU A 103 14.34 -18.97 2.87
CA LEU A 103 13.47 -19.62 1.90
C LEU A 103 12.21 -18.77 1.66
N PRO A 104 11.82 -18.56 0.39
CA PRO A 104 10.55 -17.93 0.08
C PRO A 104 9.40 -18.72 0.72
N GLY A 105 8.56 -18.02 1.47
CA GLY A 105 7.33 -18.61 2.01
C GLY A 105 6.28 -18.87 0.93
N THR A 106 5.13 -19.38 1.34
CA THR A 106 3.96 -19.50 0.46
C THR A 106 3.41 -18.12 0.11
N TYR A 107 3.82 -17.63 -1.06
CA TYR A 107 3.42 -16.30 -1.54
C TYR A 107 2.10 -16.36 -2.33
N HIS A 108 1.18 -15.47 -1.98
CA HIS A 108 -0.02 -15.20 -2.76
C HIS A 108 0.13 -13.80 -3.35
N PRO A 109 0.28 -13.66 -4.68
CA PRO A 109 0.48 -12.36 -5.29
C PRO A 109 -0.74 -11.46 -5.06
N HIS A 110 -0.48 -10.21 -4.68
CA HIS A 110 -1.53 -9.19 -4.65
C HIS A 110 -1.93 -8.84 -6.09
N GLY A 111 -3.24 -8.60 -6.29
CA GLY A 111 -3.73 -8.00 -7.51
C GLY A 111 -3.30 -6.53 -7.60
N HIS A 112 -3.22 -6.03 -8.82
CA HIS A 112 -2.89 -4.62 -9.10
C HIS A 112 -3.99 -4.02 -9.96
N PHE A 113 -4.20 -2.71 -9.83
CA PHE A 113 -5.13 -1.98 -10.69
C PHE A 113 -4.52 -1.80 -12.08
N HIS A 114 -5.37 -1.84 -13.11
CA HIS A 114 -4.98 -1.49 -14.47
C HIS A 114 -4.37 -0.07 -14.49
N PRO A 115 -3.29 0.19 -15.25
CA PRO A 115 -2.63 1.50 -15.28
C PRO A 115 -3.58 2.67 -15.59
N LEU A 116 -4.57 2.46 -16.46
CA LEU A 116 -5.60 3.48 -16.73
C LEU A 116 -6.47 3.77 -15.50
N SER A 117 -6.84 2.74 -14.72
CA SER A 117 -7.59 2.91 -13.48
C SER A 117 -6.77 3.66 -12.43
N GLN A 118 -5.47 3.37 -12.32
CA GLN A 118 -4.58 4.11 -11.42
C GLN A 118 -4.49 5.59 -11.80
N VAL A 119 -4.38 5.89 -13.09
CA VAL A 119 -4.32 7.27 -13.60
C VAL A 119 -5.65 7.99 -13.39
N GLN A 120 -6.77 7.33 -13.70
CA GLN A 120 -8.10 7.88 -13.45
C GLN A 120 -8.28 8.23 -11.97
N GLN A 121 -8.01 7.28 -11.06
CA GLN A 121 -8.07 7.51 -9.62
C GLN A 121 -7.16 8.66 -9.19
N LYS A 122 -5.96 8.77 -9.78
CA LYS A 122 -5.04 9.86 -9.44
C LYS A 122 -5.57 11.23 -9.87
N ILE A 123 -6.18 11.32 -11.05
CA ILE A 123 -6.81 12.55 -11.54
C ILE A 123 -8.00 12.90 -10.63
N GLU A 124 -8.86 11.93 -10.33
CA GLU A 124 -10.00 12.11 -9.43
C GLU A 124 -9.55 12.60 -8.04
N GLU A 125 -8.54 11.97 -7.44
CA GLU A 125 -7.98 12.36 -6.14
C GLU A 125 -7.54 13.84 -6.10
N ILE A 126 -6.88 14.31 -7.16
CA ILE A 126 -6.40 15.69 -7.27
C ILE A 126 -7.58 16.68 -7.24
N PHE A 127 -8.63 16.43 -8.02
CA PHE A 127 -9.78 17.32 -8.12
C PHE A 127 -10.73 17.21 -6.92
N LEU A 128 -10.92 16.01 -6.35
CA LEU A 128 -11.67 15.82 -5.12
C LEU A 128 -11.08 16.65 -3.97
N ARG A 129 -9.73 16.71 -3.87
CA ARG A 129 -9.04 17.57 -2.89
C ARG A 129 -9.26 19.07 -3.13
N MET A 130 -9.59 19.48 -4.35
CA MET A 130 -9.97 20.86 -4.71
C MET A 130 -11.46 21.14 -4.51
N GLY A 131 -12.25 20.17 -4.04
CA GLY A 131 -13.68 20.31 -3.79
C GLY A 131 -14.57 20.08 -5.01
N PHE A 132 -14.07 19.41 -6.05
CA PHE A 132 -14.89 18.92 -7.16
C PHE A 132 -15.60 17.63 -6.75
N THR A 133 -16.72 17.32 -7.42
CA THR A 133 -17.40 16.04 -7.28
C THR A 133 -17.34 15.24 -8.58
N VAL A 134 -17.29 13.91 -8.49
CA VAL A 134 -17.34 13.03 -9.66
C VAL A 134 -18.79 12.90 -10.14
N ALA A 135 -19.01 13.12 -11.43
CA ALA A 135 -20.27 12.87 -12.12
C ALA A 135 -20.05 11.82 -13.23
N VAL A 136 -21.03 10.95 -13.42
CA VAL A 136 -21.00 9.90 -14.46
C VAL A 136 -22.33 9.92 -15.21
N GLY A 137 -22.29 9.51 -16.47
CA GLY A 137 -23.48 9.41 -17.31
C GLY A 137 -23.35 8.27 -18.32
N PRO A 138 -24.40 8.04 -19.13
CA PRO A 138 -24.47 6.92 -20.05
C PRO A 138 -23.41 7.02 -21.14
N GLU A 139 -23.03 5.87 -21.70
CA GLU A 139 -22.09 5.79 -22.83
C GLU A 139 -22.79 5.90 -24.18
N ILE A 140 -24.05 5.45 -24.25
CA ILE A 140 -24.95 5.72 -25.37
C ILE A 140 -25.64 7.05 -25.08
N GLU A 141 -25.45 8.01 -25.97
CA GLU A 141 -26.03 9.35 -25.87
C GLU A 141 -26.89 9.65 -27.10
N THR A 142 -27.74 10.67 -26.97
CA THR A 142 -28.50 11.22 -28.10
C THR A 142 -27.65 12.27 -28.85
N GLU A 143 -27.95 12.52 -30.12
CA GLU A 143 -27.33 13.63 -30.87
C GLU A 143 -27.44 14.98 -30.15
N TYR A 144 -28.57 15.25 -29.50
CA TYR A 144 -28.78 16.48 -28.73
C TYR A 144 -27.69 16.70 -27.67
N TYR A 145 -27.57 15.77 -26.72
CA TYR A 145 -26.59 15.87 -25.63
C TYR A 145 -25.13 15.76 -26.09
N ASN A 146 -24.84 14.99 -27.15
CA ASN A 146 -23.46 14.84 -27.64
C ASN A 146 -23.01 16.00 -28.53
N PHE A 147 -23.92 16.76 -29.13
CA PHE A 147 -23.56 17.79 -30.10
C PHE A 147 -24.33 19.09 -29.94
N GLU A 148 -25.65 19.06 -30.12
CA GLU A 148 -26.45 20.29 -30.25
C GLU A 148 -26.37 21.16 -29.02
N ALA A 149 -26.49 20.54 -27.84
CA ALA A 149 -26.40 21.23 -26.57
C ALA A 149 -25.00 21.82 -26.27
N LEU A 150 -24.00 21.39 -27.04
CA LEU A 150 -22.61 21.86 -26.98
C LEU A 150 -22.30 22.83 -28.12
N ASN A 151 -23.32 23.47 -28.70
CA ASN A 151 -23.20 24.41 -29.80
C ASN A 151 -22.60 23.77 -31.08
N ILE A 152 -22.94 22.50 -31.34
CA ILE A 152 -22.48 21.74 -32.52
C ILE A 152 -23.69 21.37 -33.38
N PRO A 153 -24.13 22.25 -34.30
CA PRO A 153 -25.24 21.97 -35.19
C PRO A 153 -24.92 20.84 -36.19
N ALA A 154 -25.95 20.27 -36.83
CA ALA A 154 -25.82 19.13 -37.75
C ALA A 154 -24.81 19.32 -38.90
N HIS A 155 -24.64 20.55 -39.37
CA HIS A 155 -23.72 20.89 -40.46
C HIS A 155 -22.33 21.34 -39.99
N HIS A 156 -22.02 21.19 -38.69
CA HIS A 156 -20.73 21.63 -38.14
C HIS A 156 -19.63 20.61 -38.44
N PRO A 157 -18.44 21.03 -38.95
CA PRO A 157 -17.33 20.13 -39.29
C PRO A 157 -16.91 19.17 -38.16
N ALA A 158 -16.97 19.62 -36.91
CA ALA A 158 -16.67 18.79 -35.73
C ALA A 158 -17.48 17.47 -35.66
N ARG A 159 -18.68 17.40 -36.25
CA ARG A 159 -19.45 16.14 -36.32
C ARG A 159 -18.79 15.12 -37.26
N GLU A 160 -18.17 15.59 -38.34
CA GLU A 160 -17.40 14.75 -39.26
C GLU A 160 -16.04 14.38 -38.64
N GLU A 161 -15.36 15.33 -37.99
CA GLU A 161 -14.02 15.12 -37.41
C GLU A 161 -14.00 14.07 -36.29
N TRP A 162 -15.07 13.95 -35.49
CA TRP A 162 -15.10 12.97 -34.39
C TRP A 162 -15.60 11.59 -34.78
N ASP A 163 -16.03 11.42 -36.04
CA ASP A 163 -16.20 10.11 -36.66
C ASP A 163 -17.03 9.13 -35.78
N SER A 164 -18.25 9.55 -35.44
CA SER A 164 -19.08 8.91 -34.39
C SER A 164 -19.65 7.55 -34.78
N PHE A 165 -19.82 6.67 -33.80
CA PHE A 165 -20.55 5.40 -33.97
C PHE A 165 -22.04 5.57 -33.70
N TYR A 166 -22.84 5.70 -34.77
CA TYR A 166 -24.29 5.74 -34.69
C TYR A 166 -24.88 4.34 -34.50
N ILE A 167 -25.83 4.23 -33.58
CA ILE A 167 -26.62 3.01 -33.33
C ILE A 167 -27.91 3.06 -34.16
N ASP A 168 -28.54 4.23 -34.19
CA ASP A 168 -29.69 4.57 -35.02
C ASP A 168 -29.63 6.05 -35.43
N GLU A 169 -30.72 6.60 -35.97
CA GLU A 169 -30.79 7.99 -36.45
C GLU A 169 -30.61 9.04 -35.34
N THR A 170 -30.78 8.68 -34.07
CA THR A 170 -30.81 9.63 -32.94
C THR A 170 -29.84 9.29 -31.81
N HIS A 171 -29.36 8.04 -31.73
CA HIS A 171 -28.46 7.55 -30.70
C HIS A 171 -27.09 7.18 -31.24
N LEU A 172 -26.05 7.49 -30.47
CA LEU A 172 -24.66 7.21 -30.79
C LEU A 172 -23.84 6.86 -29.53
N LEU A 173 -22.68 6.24 -29.72
CA LEU A 173 -21.69 6.10 -28.65
C LEU A 173 -20.94 7.42 -28.48
N ARG A 174 -20.99 8.00 -27.27
CA ARG A 174 -20.46 9.35 -27.02
C ARG A 174 -18.99 9.51 -27.42
N THR A 175 -18.68 10.65 -28.04
CA THR A 175 -17.33 10.99 -28.54
C THR A 175 -16.43 11.63 -27.48
N HIS A 176 -17.07 12.10 -26.41
CA HIS A 176 -16.49 12.79 -25.27
C HIS A 176 -17.45 12.69 -24.06
N THR A 177 -17.00 13.13 -22.89
CA THR A 177 -17.76 13.10 -21.62
C THR A 177 -18.56 14.38 -21.34
N SER A 178 -18.48 15.38 -22.21
CA SER A 178 -19.31 16.60 -22.19
C SER A 178 -20.82 16.40 -22.03
N PRO A 179 -21.47 15.34 -22.55
CA PRO A 179 -22.92 15.11 -22.36
C PRO A 179 -23.32 15.07 -20.89
N VAL A 180 -22.43 14.51 -20.04
CA VAL A 180 -22.64 14.45 -18.59
C VAL A 180 -22.70 15.85 -17.99
N GLN A 181 -21.91 16.80 -18.50
CA GLN A 181 -21.89 18.18 -18.03
C GLN A 181 -23.22 18.87 -18.31
N ILE A 182 -23.76 18.74 -19.53
CA ILE A 182 -25.06 19.30 -19.91
C ILE A 182 -26.15 18.77 -18.98
N ARG A 183 -26.25 17.45 -18.82
CA ARG A 183 -27.24 16.80 -17.93
C ARG A 183 -27.15 17.31 -16.49
N ILE A 184 -25.95 17.43 -15.95
CA ILE A 184 -25.76 17.94 -14.59
C ILE A 184 -26.13 19.42 -14.47
N MET A 185 -25.86 20.23 -15.50
CA MET A 185 -26.24 21.64 -15.52
C MET A 185 -27.76 21.83 -15.64
N GLU A 186 -28.48 20.96 -16.34
CA GLU A 186 -29.95 20.96 -16.39
C GLU A 186 -30.57 20.65 -15.02
N GLU A 187 -29.96 19.72 -14.27
CA GLU A 187 -30.48 19.26 -12.97
C GLU A 187 -30.13 20.16 -11.79
N ARG A 188 -29.01 20.89 -11.87
CA ARG A 188 -28.44 21.64 -10.74
C ARG A 188 -28.22 23.09 -11.13
N LYS A 189 -28.28 24.01 -10.17
CA LYS A 189 -27.91 25.41 -10.41
C LYS A 189 -26.49 25.70 -9.91
N PRO A 190 -25.78 26.71 -10.44
CA PRO A 190 -24.46 27.10 -9.93
C PRO A 190 -24.51 27.51 -8.45
N PRO A 191 -23.42 27.36 -7.68
CA PRO A 191 -22.08 26.93 -8.11
C PRO A 191 -21.99 25.42 -8.39
N LEU A 192 -21.31 25.07 -9.49
CA LEU A 192 -21.13 23.68 -9.93
C LEU A 192 -19.64 23.41 -10.18
N ARG A 193 -19.11 22.34 -9.59
CA ARG A 193 -17.71 21.89 -9.74
C ARG A 193 -17.69 20.38 -9.91
N ILE A 194 -17.54 19.91 -11.14
CA ILE A 194 -17.60 18.48 -11.45
C ILE A 194 -16.42 18.01 -12.29
N ILE A 195 -16.09 16.74 -12.14
CA ILE A 195 -15.27 15.99 -13.10
C ILE A 195 -16.07 14.81 -13.62
N CYS A 196 -15.93 14.53 -14.91
CA CYS A 196 -16.69 13.53 -15.65
C CYS A 196 -15.72 12.51 -16.26
N PRO A 197 -15.25 11.51 -15.50
CA PRO A 197 -14.47 10.42 -16.06
C PRO A 197 -15.39 9.45 -16.83
N GLY A 198 -14.92 8.92 -17.96
CA GLY A 198 -15.68 7.93 -18.70
C GLY A 198 -15.03 7.43 -19.98
N ARG A 199 -15.57 6.32 -20.50
CA ARG A 199 -15.22 5.82 -21.84
C ARG A 199 -15.84 6.69 -22.92
N CYS A 200 -15.08 6.87 -24.00
CA CYS A 200 -15.45 7.59 -25.20
C CYS A 200 -15.11 6.74 -26.42
N TYR A 201 -15.79 7.03 -27.52
CA TYR A 201 -15.77 6.20 -28.72
C TYR A 201 -15.62 7.08 -29.96
N ARG A 202 -14.66 6.73 -30.83
CA ARG A 202 -14.44 7.40 -32.13
C ARG A 202 -14.04 6.36 -33.15
N ARG A 203 -14.42 6.53 -34.42
CA ARG A 203 -14.06 5.61 -35.50
C ARG A 203 -12.62 5.84 -36.00
N ASP A 204 -11.70 5.96 -35.06
CA ASP A 204 -10.29 6.08 -35.36
C ASP A 204 -9.71 4.72 -35.73
N ASN A 205 -8.82 4.70 -36.73
CA ASN A 205 -8.04 3.51 -37.04
C ASN A 205 -7.12 3.19 -35.87
N GLN A 206 -7.12 1.94 -35.43
CA GLN A 206 -6.28 1.53 -34.32
C GLN A 206 -4.79 1.56 -34.71
N ASP A 207 -4.03 2.45 -34.07
CA ASP A 207 -2.60 2.61 -34.27
C ASP A 207 -1.88 2.78 -32.90
N ALA A 208 -0.62 3.25 -32.89
CA ALA A 208 0.14 3.41 -31.65
C ALA A 208 -0.38 4.55 -30.74
N THR A 209 -1.20 5.45 -31.27
CA THR A 209 -1.70 6.67 -30.62
C THR A 209 -3.21 6.76 -30.55
N HIS A 210 -3.94 6.03 -31.40
CA HIS A 210 -5.39 6.05 -31.52
C HIS A 210 -5.99 4.67 -31.25
N SER A 211 -7.16 4.68 -30.62
CA SER A 211 -7.96 3.49 -30.34
C SER A 211 -9.43 3.87 -30.46
N PRO A 212 -10.28 3.00 -31.03
CA PRO A 212 -11.71 3.31 -31.20
C PRO A 212 -12.46 3.43 -29.87
N VAL A 213 -11.87 2.89 -28.80
CA VAL A 213 -12.29 3.08 -27.41
C VAL A 213 -11.13 3.70 -26.64
N PHE A 214 -11.42 4.74 -25.88
CA PHE A 214 -10.46 5.40 -24.99
C PHE A 214 -11.21 6.00 -23.81
N HIS A 215 -10.50 6.54 -22.83
CA HIS A 215 -11.11 7.15 -21.65
C HIS A 215 -10.75 8.62 -21.58
N GLN A 216 -11.72 9.46 -21.23
CA GLN A 216 -11.51 10.87 -20.96
C GLN A 216 -11.90 11.22 -19.53
N VAL A 217 -11.29 12.29 -19.05
CA VAL A 217 -11.80 13.05 -17.93
C VAL A 217 -11.99 14.46 -18.40
N GLU A 218 -13.22 14.94 -18.28
CA GLU A 218 -13.51 16.36 -18.41
C GLU A 218 -13.82 16.99 -17.08
N MET A 219 -13.50 18.27 -16.94
CA MET A 219 -13.78 19.07 -15.76
C MET A 219 -14.62 20.25 -16.17
N LEU A 220 -15.62 20.58 -15.36
CA LEU A 220 -16.45 21.77 -15.50
C LEU A 220 -16.52 22.50 -14.15
N TRP A 221 -16.29 23.81 -14.19
CA TRP A 221 -16.64 24.72 -13.10
C TRP A 221 -17.47 25.88 -13.62
N VAL A 222 -18.69 26.04 -13.10
CA VAL A 222 -19.58 27.19 -13.35
C VAL A 222 -19.89 27.91 -12.04
N GLU A 223 -19.58 29.20 -11.97
CA GLU A 223 -19.81 30.06 -10.80
C GLU A 223 -19.77 31.55 -11.22
N LYS A 224 -20.13 32.46 -10.32
CA LYS A 224 -20.00 33.90 -10.60
C LYS A 224 -18.51 34.28 -10.70
N GLN A 225 -18.18 35.14 -11.66
CA GLN A 225 -16.86 35.80 -11.78
C GLN A 225 -15.68 34.85 -12.02
N LEU A 226 -15.89 33.68 -12.63
CA LEU A 226 -14.78 32.86 -13.13
C LEU A 226 -14.16 33.49 -14.38
N SER A 227 -12.85 33.39 -14.50
CA SER A 227 -12.06 33.94 -15.60
C SER A 227 -11.04 32.94 -16.14
N LEU A 228 -10.48 33.24 -17.31
CA LEU A 228 -9.40 32.44 -17.91
C LEU A 228 -8.17 32.33 -16.98
N ALA A 229 -7.94 33.32 -16.10
CA ALA A 229 -6.87 33.24 -15.11
C ALA A 229 -7.11 32.11 -14.09
N ASN A 230 -8.37 31.89 -13.69
CA ASN A 230 -8.73 30.78 -12.81
C ASN A 230 -8.52 29.43 -13.50
N LEU A 231 -8.95 29.30 -14.76
CA LEU A 231 -8.71 28.08 -15.56
C LEU A 231 -7.22 27.76 -15.65
N LYS A 232 -6.39 28.75 -16.02
CA LYS A 232 -4.93 28.57 -16.13
C LYS A 232 -4.30 28.14 -14.82
N TYR A 233 -4.74 28.72 -13.70
CA TYR A 233 -4.25 28.35 -12.37
C TYR A 233 -4.61 26.89 -12.01
N ILE A 234 -5.84 26.48 -12.25
CA ILE A 234 -6.29 25.11 -11.98
C ILE A 234 -5.52 24.10 -12.84
N ILE A 235 -5.31 24.40 -14.12
CA ILE A 235 -4.52 23.55 -15.02
C ILE A 235 -3.06 23.46 -14.54
N GLU A 236 -2.44 24.59 -14.17
CA GLU A 236 -1.05 24.60 -13.67
C GLU A 236 -0.91 23.74 -12.40
N LEU A 237 -1.86 23.87 -11.48
CA LEU A 237 -1.89 23.09 -10.25
C LEU A 237 -2.06 21.59 -10.55
N PHE A 238 -2.99 21.24 -11.45
CA PHE A 238 -3.18 19.86 -11.89
C PHE A 238 -1.89 19.27 -12.50
N VAL A 239 -1.27 19.95 -13.46
CA VAL A 239 -0.05 19.49 -14.12
C VAL A 239 1.08 19.29 -13.10
N LYS A 240 1.21 20.22 -12.15
CA LYS A 240 2.22 20.15 -11.09
C LYS A 240 2.00 18.99 -10.12
N GLU A 241 0.76 18.71 -9.73
CA GLU A 241 0.42 17.60 -8.82
C GLU A 241 0.49 16.24 -9.54
N PHE A 242 0.09 16.19 -10.82
CA PHE A 242 0.10 14.96 -11.59
C PHE A 242 1.51 14.60 -12.07
N PHE A 243 2.20 15.48 -12.81
CA PHE A 243 3.52 15.19 -13.40
C PHE A 243 4.72 15.61 -12.54
N GLY A 244 4.52 16.56 -11.62
CA GLY A 244 5.57 17.11 -10.77
C GLY A 244 6.13 18.45 -11.25
N LYS A 245 6.86 19.13 -10.37
CA LYS A 245 7.30 20.54 -10.52
C LYS A 245 8.28 20.84 -11.66
N ARG A 246 8.85 19.81 -12.30
CA ARG A 246 9.89 19.99 -13.34
C ARG A 246 9.33 20.09 -14.75
N TYR A 247 8.04 19.82 -14.94
CA TYR A 247 7.39 19.95 -16.24
C TYR A 247 7.12 21.43 -16.53
N GLN A 248 7.41 21.82 -17.77
CA GLN A 248 7.06 23.15 -18.26
C GLN A 248 5.72 23.09 -18.97
N MET A 249 4.99 24.20 -18.98
CA MET A 249 3.66 24.29 -19.55
C MET A 249 3.56 25.50 -20.49
N ARG A 250 2.80 25.34 -21.57
CA ARG A 250 2.49 26.38 -22.54
C ARG A 250 1.01 26.31 -22.91
N PHE A 251 0.40 27.47 -23.08
CA PHE A 251 -0.94 27.63 -23.63
C PHE A 251 -0.85 28.19 -25.05
N SER A 252 -1.62 27.63 -25.97
CA SER A 252 -1.86 28.15 -27.32
C SER A 252 -3.35 28.42 -27.49
N ALA A 253 -3.70 29.37 -28.36
CA ALA A 253 -5.08 29.52 -28.79
C ALA A 253 -5.46 28.33 -29.67
N ASP A 254 -6.71 27.89 -29.54
CA ASP A 254 -7.31 26.83 -30.35
C ASP A 254 -8.81 27.12 -30.49
N PHE A 255 -9.58 26.23 -31.10
CA PHE A 255 -11.02 26.38 -31.27
C PHE A 255 -11.79 25.13 -30.86
N PHE A 256 -12.75 25.29 -29.94
CA PHE A 256 -13.77 24.30 -29.63
C PHE A 256 -15.15 24.97 -29.64
N PRO A 257 -16.18 24.41 -30.30
CA PRO A 257 -17.48 25.08 -30.45
C PRO A 257 -18.20 25.44 -29.14
N PHE A 258 -17.91 24.71 -28.07
CA PHE A 258 -18.49 24.88 -26.74
C PHE A 258 -17.66 25.77 -25.79
N THR A 259 -16.55 26.36 -26.26
CA THR A 259 -15.76 27.29 -25.46
C THR A 259 -15.26 28.52 -26.22
N GLU A 260 -15.34 29.69 -25.59
CA GLU A 260 -14.77 30.94 -26.10
C GLU A 260 -14.35 31.89 -24.96
N PRO A 261 -13.05 32.23 -24.81
CA PRO A 261 -11.91 31.78 -25.61
C PRO A 261 -11.52 30.33 -25.34
N SER A 262 -11.11 29.65 -26.41
CA SER A 262 -10.55 28.29 -26.42
C SER A 262 -9.01 28.30 -26.36
N ILE A 263 -8.44 27.35 -25.61
CA ILE A 263 -7.00 27.16 -25.43
C ILE A 263 -6.62 25.69 -25.48
N GLN A 264 -5.42 25.42 -25.99
CA GLN A 264 -4.79 24.11 -25.94
C GLN A 264 -3.58 24.15 -25.01
N VAL A 265 -3.35 23.06 -24.29
CA VAL A 265 -2.29 22.96 -23.29
C VAL A 265 -1.24 21.96 -23.75
N HIS A 266 0.00 22.43 -23.79
CA HIS A 266 1.17 21.59 -24.04
C HIS A 266 2.05 21.54 -22.79
N ILE A 267 2.66 20.39 -22.56
CA ILE A 267 3.71 20.24 -21.55
C ILE A 267 5.02 19.82 -22.19
N ARG A 268 6.12 20.17 -21.54
CA ARG A 268 7.46 19.69 -21.89
C ARG A 268 8.07 18.96 -20.69
N PRO A 269 8.31 17.64 -20.79
CA PRO A 269 9.04 16.88 -19.77
C PRO A 269 10.48 17.39 -19.62
N PRO A 270 11.09 17.28 -18.43
CA PRO A 270 12.47 17.77 -18.21
C PRO A 270 13.54 16.99 -18.97
N TYR A 271 13.20 15.84 -19.55
CA TYR A 271 14.09 14.97 -20.31
C TYR A 271 13.85 15.04 -21.83
N SER A 272 12.94 15.89 -22.31
CA SER A 272 12.63 16.06 -23.73
C SER A 272 12.67 17.53 -24.13
N THR A 273 13.02 17.79 -25.38
CA THR A 273 12.94 19.12 -25.99
C THR A 273 11.55 19.44 -26.54
N ASP A 274 10.73 18.40 -26.75
CA ASP A 274 9.48 18.50 -27.50
C ASP A 274 8.31 18.93 -26.62
N TRP A 275 7.40 19.69 -27.21
CA TRP A 275 6.12 20.05 -26.60
C TRP A 275 5.08 19.00 -26.95
N LEU A 276 4.43 18.47 -25.93
CA LEU A 276 3.44 17.41 -26.04
C LEU A 276 2.09 17.98 -25.64
N GLU A 277 1.13 17.92 -26.55
CA GLU A 277 -0.27 18.23 -26.24
C GLU A 277 -0.83 17.25 -25.22
N ILE A 278 -1.60 17.78 -24.26
CA ILE A 278 -2.22 16.99 -23.19
C ILE A 278 -3.72 17.25 -22.99
N MET A 279 -4.23 18.43 -23.33
CA MET A 279 -5.65 18.76 -23.14
C MET A 279 -6.08 19.97 -23.99
N GLY A 280 -7.37 20.00 -24.32
CA GLY A 280 -8.09 21.20 -24.74
C GLY A 280 -8.85 21.78 -23.55
N ALA A 281 -8.96 23.10 -23.48
CA ALA A 281 -9.63 23.82 -22.40
C ALA A 281 -10.20 25.15 -22.89
N GLY A 282 -11.09 25.77 -22.12
CA GLY A 282 -11.60 27.09 -22.46
C GLY A 282 -12.64 27.61 -21.49
N MET A 283 -13.03 28.87 -21.68
CA MET A 283 -14.21 29.43 -21.02
C MET A 283 -15.45 28.89 -21.70
N VAL A 284 -16.45 28.42 -20.95
CA VAL A 284 -17.69 27.85 -21.52
C VAL A 284 -18.40 28.92 -22.36
N ASP A 285 -18.78 28.55 -23.58
CA ASP A 285 -19.47 29.46 -24.48
C ASP A 285 -20.84 29.88 -23.91
N PRO A 286 -21.23 31.18 -24.00
CA PRO A 286 -22.53 31.65 -23.54
C PRO A 286 -23.73 30.88 -24.10
N ILE A 287 -23.66 30.37 -25.33
CA ILE A 287 -24.74 29.57 -25.96
C ILE A 287 -24.96 28.27 -25.17
N VAL A 288 -23.88 27.61 -24.76
CA VAL A 288 -23.96 26.37 -23.97
C VAL A 288 -24.57 26.63 -22.59
N LEU A 289 -24.26 27.78 -21.96
CA LEU A 289 -24.88 28.18 -20.69
C LEU A 289 -26.38 28.47 -20.86
N GLN A 290 -26.76 29.17 -21.94
CA GLN A 290 -28.15 29.48 -22.25
C GLN A 290 -28.98 28.23 -22.50
N GLU A 291 -28.42 27.24 -23.21
CA GLU A 291 -29.10 25.98 -23.53
C GLU A 291 -29.59 25.25 -22.28
N VAL A 292 -28.80 25.26 -21.22
CA VAL A 292 -29.14 24.63 -19.91
C VAL A 292 -29.86 25.58 -18.96
N GLY A 293 -30.30 26.75 -19.44
CA GLY A 293 -31.08 27.72 -18.67
C GLY A 293 -30.27 28.56 -17.69
N TYR A 294 -28.95 28.67 -17.86
CA TYR A 294 -28.11 29.57 -17.09
C TYR A 294 -27.99 30.93 -17.78
N ASP A 295 -27.97 32.00 -16.98
CA ASP A 295 -27.81 33.37 -17.48
C ASP A 295 -26.31 33.73 -17.59
N PRO A 296 -25.75 33.88 -18.81
CA PRO A 296 -24.33 34.18 -19.01
C PRO A 296 -23.93 35.58 -18.52
N ASP A 297 -24.89 36.48 -18.26
CA ASP A 297 -24.60 37.77 -17.62
C ASP A 297 -24.39 37.62 -16.10
N GLN A 298 -24.86 36.52 -15.50
CA GLN A 298 -24.78 36.26 -14.06
C GLN A 298 -23.69 35.26 -13.68
N VAL A 299 -23.43 34.27 -14.53
CA VAL A 299 -22.45 33.21 -14.27
C VAL A 299 -21.51 33.04 -15.44
N THR A 300 -20.27 32.65 -15.13
CA THR A 300 -19.30 32.21 -16.13
C THR A 300 -18.85 30.81 -15.80
N GLY A 301 -18.24 30.13 -16.76
CA GLY A 301 -17.71 28.79 -16.54
C GLY A 301 -16.43 28.57 -17.30
N PHE A 302 -15.67 27.57 -16.89
CA PHE A 302 -14.58 27.02 -17.69
C PHE A 302 -14.58 25.50 -17.62
N ALA A 303 -14.05 24.90 -18.68
CA ALA A 303 -13.92 23.46 -18.79
C ALA A 303 -12.57 23.07 -19.39
N PHE A 304 -12.16 21.83 -19.17
CA PHE A 304 -11.11 21.18 -19.94
C PHE A 304 -11.41 19.71 -20.14
N GLY A 305 -10.82 19.11 -21.16
CA GLY A 305 -10.87 17.67 -21.43
C GLY A 305 -9.50 17.09 -21.72
N LEU A 306 -9.21 15.93 -21.13
CA LEU A 306 -7.97 15.18 -21.35
C LEU A 306 -8.23 13.70 -21.55
N GLY A 307 -7.36 13.03 -22.31
CA GLY A 307 -7.35 11.58 -22.47
C GLY A 307 -6.54 10.88 -21.38
N ILE A 308 -7.12 9.87 -20.73
CA ILE A 308 -6.48 9.11 -19.66
C ILE A 308 -5.30 8.30 -20.21
N GLU A 309 -5.45 7.69 -21.39
CA GLU A 309 -4.39 6.95 -22.07
C GLU A 309 -3.19 7.84 -22.34
N ARG A 310 -3.41 9.06 -22.86
CA ARG A 310 -2.33 10.04 -23.08
C ARG A 310 -1.62 10.38 -21.78
N MET A 311 -2.36 10.57 -20.68
CA MET A 311 -1.75 10.84 -19.37
C MET A 311 -0.93 9.65 -18.86
N ALA A 312 -1.44 8.43 -19.02
CA ALA A 312 -0.76 7.20 -18.64
C ALA A 312 0.52 6.98 -19.45
N MET A 313 0.46 7.16 -20.77
CA MET A 313 1.60 7.07 -21.67
C MET A 313 2.72 8.04 -21.26
N LEU A 314 2.37 9.30 -20.99
CA LEU A 314 3.36 10.30 -20.58
C LEU A 314 3.93 10.05 -19.18
N ARG A 315 3.09 9.59 -18.25
CA ARG A 315 3.49 9.32 -16.86
C ARG A 315 4.43 8.11 -16.76
N TYR A 316 4.07 7.03 -17.46
CA TYR A 316 4.76 5.76 -17.37
C TYR A 316 5.71 5.48 -18.53
N LYS A 317 5.81 6.41 -19.50
CA LYS A 317 6.64 6.28 -20.71
C LYS A 317 6.28 5.05 -21.53
N ILE A 318 5.00 4.94 -21.83
CA ILE A 318 4.45 3.88 -22.68
C ILE A 318 4.27 4.46 -24.08
N ASP A 319 4.82 3.80 -25.09
CA ASP A 319 4.89 4.33 -26.46
C ASP A 319 3.71 3.87 -27.35
N ASP A 320 2.90 2.91 -26.88
CA ASP A 320 1.82 2.31 -27.68
C ASP A 320 0.54 2.15 -26.84
N ILE A 321 -0.53 2.85 -27.24
CA ILE A 321 -1.84 2.83 -26.60
C ILE A 321 -2.47 1.43 -26.60
N ARG A 322 -2.17 0.59 -27.59
CA ARG A 322 -2.80 -0.73 -27.77
C ARG A 322 -2.46 -1.68 -26.65
N LEU A 323 -1.31 -1.48 -25.98
CA LEU A 323 -0.88 -2.28 -24.84
C LEU A 323 -1.89 -2.27 -23.68
N PHE A 324 -2.63 -1.17 -23.50
CA PHE A 324 -3.68 -1.08 -22.50
C PHE A 324 -4.88 -2.00 -22.80
N PHE A 325 -5.17 -2.28 -24.07
CA PHE A 325 -6.34 -3.06 -24.46
C PHE A 325 -6.02 -4.53 -24.71
N GLN A 326 -4.76 -4.86 -24.98
CA GLN A 326 -4.29 -6.25 -25.11
C GLN A 326 -4.36 -7.05 -23.80
N ASN A 327 -4.29 -6.36 -22.65
CA ASN A 327 -4.32 -6.98 -21.32
C ASN A 327 -3.24 -8.06 -21.11
N ASP A 328 -2.03 -7.85 -21.66
CA ASP A 328 -0.90 -8.76 -21.44
C ASP A 328 -0.45 -8.72 -19.97
N LEU A 329 -0.42 -9.86 -19.30
CA LEU A 329 -0.03 -9.95 -17.89
C LEU A 329 1.38 -9.41 -17.62
N ARG A 330 2.32 -9.58 -18.56
CA ARG A 330 3.71 -9.08 -18.42
C ARG A 330 3.77 -7.56 -18.44
N PHE A 331 2.85 -6.94 -19.18
CA PHE A 331 2.69 -5.48 -19.17
C PHE A 331 2.01 -5.04 -17.87
N LEU A 332 0.89 -5.66 -17.51
CA LEU A 332 0.11 -5.28 -16.32
C LEU A 332 0.87 -5.45 -14.99
N HIS A 333 1.76 -6.44 -14.88
CA HIS A 333 2.59 -6.66 -13.68
C HIS A 333 3.64 -5.57 -13.40
N GLN A 334 3.83 -4.61 -14.31
CA GLN A 334 4.80 -3.52 -14.13
C GLN A 334 4.25 -2.34 -13.32
N PHE A 335 2.94 -2.32 -13.01
CA PHE A 335 2.22 -1.16 -12.48
C PHE A 335 1.62 -1.38 -11.09
#